data_AF-A0A7V8JYW5-F1
#
_entry.id   AF-A0A7V8JYW5-F1
#
_cell.length_a   1.000
_cell.length_b   1.000
_cell.length_c   1.000
_cell.angle_alpha   90.00
_cell.angle_beta   90.00
_cell.angle_gamma   90.00
#
_symmetry.space_group_name_H-M   'P 1'
#
loop_
_entity.id
_entity.type
_entity.pdbx_description
1 polymer ?
#
loop_
_entity_poly.entity_id
_entity_poly.type
_entity_poly.pdbx_seq_one_letter_code
_entity_poly.pdbx_strand_id
1 'polypeptide(L)'
;MREVARHGNLTRAACAMQLSKASISKYMTELEAQVGVQLLHRTTREVRLTDAGQLLLRRSATLVNLACRIQSELEAIAPPRG
;
A
#
# COMPACT_ATOMS: atom_id res chain seq x y z
N MET A 1 0.45 2.65 -1.29
CA MET A 1 0.01 2.70 -2.71
C MET A 1 -1.15 3.67 -2.99
N ARG A 2 -2.19 3.73 -2.13
CA ARG A 2 -3.32 4.66 -2.29
C ARG A 2 -2.89 6.12 -2.41
N GLU A 3 -1.99 6.59 -1.56
CA GLU A 3 -1.48 7.96 -1.65
C GLU A 3 -0.57 8.22 -2.86
N VAL A 4 0.15 7.20 -3.33
CA VAL A 4 0.95 7.29 -4.57
C VAL A 4 0.02 7.46 -5.78
N ALA A 5 -1.08 6.69 -5.82
CA ALA A 5 -2.12 6.81 -6.84
C ALA A 5 -2.80 8.18 -6.81
N ARG A 6 -3.13 8.66 -5.60
CA ARG A 6 -3.85 9.93 -5.40
C ARG A 6 -3.00 11.14 -5.76
N HIS A 7 -1.70 11.10 -5.49
CA HIS A 7 -0.84 12.26 -5.67
C HIS A 7 0.00 12.24 -6.95
N GLY A 8 0.13 11.10 -7.64
CA GLY A 8 0.99 10.95 -8.83
C GLY A 8 2.48 11.22 -8.58
N ASN A 9 2.86 11.40 -7.32
CA ASN A 9 4.19 11.82 -6.89
C ASN A 9 4.55 11.13 -5.57
N LEU A 10 5.64 10.36 -5.58
CA LEU A 10 6.19 9.68 -4.41
C LEU A 10 6.51 10.66 -3.26
N THR A 11 6.97 11.88 -3.56
CA THR A 11 7.30 12.88 -2.53
C THR A 11 6.04 13.36 -1.80
N ARG A 12 4.94 13.60 -2.53
CA ARG A 12 3.67 14.02 -1.93
C ARG A 12 3.02 12.89 -1.15
N ALA A 13 3.08 11.67 -1.68
CA ALA A 13 2.62 10.48 -0.97
C ALA A 13 3.43 10.22 0.32
N ALA A 14 4.75 10.45 0.29
CA ALA A 14 5.63 10.35 1.45
C ALA A 14 5.26 11.35 2.54
N CYS A 15 5.03 12.61 2.14
CA CYS A 15 4.55 13.65 3.05
C CYS A 15 3.18 13.30 3.67
N ALA A 16 2.23 12.82 2.86
CA ALA A 16 0.90 12.41 3.33
C ALA A 16 0.94 11.21 4.30
N MET A 17 1.90 10.30 4.10
CA MET A 17 2.09 9.12 4.95
C MET A 17 3.07 9.34 6.11
N GLN A 18 3.60 10.56 6.28
CA GLN A 18 4.66 10.91 7.27
C GLN A 18 5.90 9.98 7.18
N LEU A 19 6.20 9.47 5.99
CA LEU A 19 7.35 8.61 5.72
C LEU A 19 8.38 9.35 4.87
N SER A 20 9.64 8.91 4.92
CA SER A 20 10.65 9.43 3.99
C SER A 20 10.44 8.88 2.58
N LYS A 21 10.84 9.65 1.55
CA LYS A 21 10.81 9.21 0.15
C LYS A 21 11.60 7.91 -0.06
N ALA A 22 12.73 7.77 0.63
CA ALA A 22 13.56 6.57 0.57
C ALA A 22 12.84 5.35 1.15
N SER A 23 12.15 5.51 2.28
CA SER A 23 11.35 4.45 2.91
C SER A 23 10.25 3.96 1.97
N ILE A 24 9.46 4.87 1.39
CA ILE A 24 8.40 4.47 0.45
C ILE A 24 8.98 3.82 -0.80
N SER A 25 10.09 4.33 -1.33
CA SER A 25 10.76 3.72 -2.47
C SER A 25 11.18 2.28 -2.18
N LYS A 26 11.77 2.03 -1.01
CA LYS A 26 12.20 0.70 -0.55
C LYS A 26 11.00 -0.24 -0.40
N TYR A 27 9.95 0.19 0.31
CA TYR A 27 8.72 -0.59 0.47
C TYR A 27 8.10 -0.98 -0.86
N MET A 28 8.07 -0.05 -1.82
CA MET A 28 7.52 -0.34 -3.15
C MET A 28 8.38 -1.35 -3.92
N THR A 29 9.70 -1.23 -3.85
CA THR A 29 10.62 -2.17 -4.51
C THR A 29 10.55 -3.57 -3.89
N GLU A 30 10.46 -3.67 -2.56
CA GLU A 30 10.26 -4.95 -1.87
C GLU A 30 8.93 -5.59 -2.26
N LEU A 31 7.86 -4.79 -2.35
CA LEU A 31 6.56 -5.28 -2.76
C LEU A 31 6.54 -5.71 -4.24
N GLU A 32 7.17 -4.95 -5.13
CA GLU A 32 7.36 -5.34 -6.53
C GLU A 32 8.14 -6.65 -6.65
N ALA A 33 9.16 -6.86 -5.80
CA ALA A 33 9.91 -8.10 -5.73
C ALA A 33 9.07 -9.28 -5.20
N GLN A 34 8.24 -9.06 -4.18
CA GLN A 34 7.36 -10.10 -3.62
C GLN A 34 6.28 -10.55 -4.60
N VAL A 35 5.69 -9.62 -5.35
CA VAL A 35 4.60 -9.91 -6.30
C VAL A 35 5.17 -10.31 -7.68
N GLY A 36 6.46 -10.05 -7.94
CA GLY A 36 7.16 -10.41 -9.17
C GLY A 36 6.79 -9.55 -10.38
N VAL A 37 6.08 -8.43 -10.18
CA VAL A 37 5.62 -7.53 -11.26
C VAL A 37 5.88 -6.08 -10.88
N GLN A 38 6.17 -5.24 -11.87
CA GLN A 38 6.27 -3.80 -11.65
C GLN A 38 4.88 -3.21 -11.37
N LEU A 39 4.78 -2.46 -10.28
CA LEU A 39 3.54 -1.83 -9.82
C LEU A 39 3.54 -0.33 -10.11
N LEU A 40 4.73 0.27 -10.23
CA LEU A 40 4.93 1.68 -10.53
C LEU A 40 5.84 1.87 -11.74
N HIS A 41 5.37 2.66 -12.72
CA HIS A 41 6.24 3.31 -13.68
C HIS A 41 6.81 4.58 -13.06
N ARG A 42 8.12 4.56 -12.80
CA ARG A 42 8.85 5.71 -12.25
C ARG A 42 9.64 6.38 -13.37
N THR A 43 9.37 7.65 -13.62
CA THR A 43 10.25 8.55 -14.37
C THR A 43 10.91 9.53 -13.40
N THR A 44 11.90 10.29 -13.86
CA THR A 44 12.59 11.29 -13.03
C THR A 44 11.66 12.43 -12.56
N ARG A 45 10.50 12.63 -13.21
CA ARG A 45 9.52 13.68 -12.88
C ARG A 45 8.17 13.18 -12.37
N GLU A 46 7.73 11.99 -12.75
CA GLU A 46 6.40 11.48 -12.42
C GLU A 46 6.41 10.00 -12.05
N VAL A 47 5.43 9.61 -11.23
CA VAL A 47 5.19 8.23 -10.82
C VAL A 47 3.76 7.87 -11.18
N ARG A 48 3.60 6.81 -11.97
CA ARG A 48 2.29 6.30 -12.40
C ARG A 48 2.15 4.85 -12.01
N LEU A 49 0.92 4.42 -11.71
CA LEU A 49 0.63 3.01 -11.48
C LEU A 49 0.61 2.26 -12.81
N THR A 50 1.17 1.06 -12.82
CA THR A 50 0.97 0.09 -13.90
C THR A 50 -0.43 -0.52 -13.79
N ASP A 51 -0.86 -1.31 -14.78
CA ASP A 51 -2.11 -2.06 -14.69
C ASP A 51 -2.14 -3.01 -13.48
N ALA A 52 -1.00 -3.66 -13.20
CA ALA A 52 -0.81 -4.49 -12.01
C ALA A 52 -0.91 -3.65 -10.73
N GLY A 53 -0.30 -2.45 -10.70
CA GLY A 53 -0.42 -1.51 -9.59
C GLY A 53 -1.85 -1.06 -9.32
N GLN A 54 -2.63 -0.80 -10.38
CA GLN A 54 -4.04 -0.45 -10.27
C GLN A 54 -4.89 -1.62 -9.76
N LEU A 55 -4.64 -2.83 -10.27
CA LEU A 55 -5.33 -4.04 -9.81
C LEU A 55 -5.06 -4.27 -8.32
N LEU A 56 -3.79 -4.22 -7.92
CA LEU A 56 -3.39 -4.40 -6.52
C LEU A 56 -3.99 -3.31 -5.63
N LEU A 57 -4.01 -2.05 -6.08
CA LEU A 57 -4.67 -0.97 -5.35
C LEU A 57 -6.16 -1.26 -5.13
N ARG A 58 -6.89 -1.66 -6.19
CA ARG A 58 -8.32 -1.98 -6.08
C ARG A 58 -8.57 -3.14 -5.11
N ARG A 59 -7.73 -4.18 -5.16
CA ARG A 59 -7.86 -5.38 -4.29
C ARG A 59 -7.37 -5.13 -2.86
N SER A 60 -6.42 -4.23 -2.66
CA SER A 60 -5.84 -3.94 -1.35
C SER A 60 -6.86 -3.41 -0.35
N ALA A 61 -7.83 -2.60 -0.81
CA ALA A 61 -8.91 -2.11 0.05
C ALA A 61 -9.77 -3.27 0.57
N THR A 62 -10.09 -4.25 -0.28
CA THR A 62 -10.82 -5.45 0.12
C THR A 62 -10.03 -6.29 1.11
N LEU A 63 -8.73 -6.50 0.88
CA LEU A 63 -7.86 -7.26 1.77
C LEU A 63 -7.76 -6.63 3.17
N VAL A 64 -7.56 -5.31 3.24
CA VAL A 64 -7.50 -4.59 4.52
C VAL A 64 -8.82 -4.68 5.25
N ASN A 65 -9.96 -4.49 4.57
CA ASN A 65 -11.28 -4.64 5.19
C ASN A 65 -11.52 -6.05 5.73
N LEU A 66 -11.10 -7.08 4.97
CA LEU A 66 -11.21 -8.46 5.41
C LEU A 66 -10.33 -8.72 6.64
N ALA A 67 -9.07 -8.25 6.62
CA ALA A 67 -8.16 -8.38 7.76
C ALA A 67 -8.71 -7.68 9.01
N CYS A 68 -9.25 -6.45 8.88
CA CYS A 68 -9.90 -5.75 9.98
C CYS A 68 -11.10 -6.52 10.54
N ARG A 69 -11.93 -7.10 9.67
CA ARG A 69 -13.06 -7.95 10.10
C ARG A 69 -12.60 -9.17 10.89
N ILE A 70 -11.62 -9.90 10.35
CA ILE A 70 -11.02 -11.06 11.02
C ILE A 70 -10.46 -10.65 12.38
N GLN A 71 -9.77 -9.51 12.46
CA GLN A 71 -9.22 -9.01 13.72
C GLN A 71 -10.32 -8.73 14.75
N SER A 72 -11.43 -8.09 14.35
CA SER A 72 -12.58 -7.86 15.23
C SER A 72 -13.26 -9.15 15.66
N GLU A 73 -13.39 -10.15 14.78
CA GLU A 73 -13.94 -11.46 15.11
C GLU A 73 -13.04 -12.20 16.11
N LEU A 74 -11.71 -12.15 15.92
CA LEU A 74 -10.74 -12.74 16.84
C LEU A 74 -10.76 -12.07 18.22
N GLU A 75 -10.91 -10.75 18.28
CA GLU A 75 -11.09 -10.01 19.54
C GLU A 75 -12.38 -10.40 20.26
N ALA A 76 -13.47 -10.63 19.52
CA ALA A 76 -14.74 -11.09 20.11
C ALA A 76 -14.68 -12.53 20.65
N ILE A 77 -13.79 -13.36 20.09
CA ILE A 77 -13.56 -14.74 20.55
C ILE A 77 -12.61 -14.78 21.76
N ALA A 78 -11.66 -13.84 21.85
CA ALA A 78 -10.76 -13.75 22.99
C ALA A 78 -11.54 -13.28 24.24
N PRO A 79 -11.50 -14.01 25.37
CA PRO A 79 -12.14 -13.54 26.60
C PRO A 79 -11.51 -12.20 27.01
N PRO A 80 -12.29 -11.29 27.63
CA PRO A 80 -11.74 -10.03 28.13
C PRO A 80 -10.59 -10.38 29.07
N ARG A 81 -9.39 -9.89 28.75
CA ARG A 81 -8.24 -9.96 29.64
C ARG A 81 -8.51 -9.00 30.80
N GLY A 82 -9.29 -9.48 31.77
CA GLY A 82 -9.36 -8.96 33.14
C GLY A 82 -8.27 -9.59 33.99
#